data_AF-A0A6H1NDH1-F1
#
_entry.id   AF-A0A6H1NDH1-F1
#
_cell.length_a   1.000
_cell.length_b   1.000
_cell.length_c   1.000
_cell.angle_alpha   90.00
_cell.angle_beta   90.00
_cell.angle_gamma   90.00
#
_symmetry.space_group_name_H-M   'P 1'
#
loop_
_entity.id
_entity.type
_entity.pdbx_description
1 polymer ?
#
loop_
_entity_poly.entity_id
_entity_poly.type
_entity_poly.pdbx_seq_one_letter_code
_entity_poly.pdbx_strand_id
1 'polypeptide(L)'
;MTDRTTEHRDITAEVIATVAGMVQRDPAELSPETRFFDDLYFDSTNVLELLMQLETELGVEFDPETLEPSDFEKVGSLVDYVRRALEGA
;
A
#
# COMPACT_ATOMS: atom_id res chain seq x y z
N MET A 1 11.58 -27.65 16.90
CA MET A 1 11.81 -26.88 15.66
C MET A 1 10.95 -25.63 15.79
N THR A 2 11.42 -24.60 16.54
CA THR A 2 12.05 -23.38 15.98
C THR A 2 11.25 -22.90 14.78
N ASP A 3 10.40 -21.89 14.91
CA ASP A 3 10.80 -20.54 15.33
C ASP A 3 9.70 -19.73 16.04
N ARG A 4 10.12 -19.02 17.08
CA ARG A 4 9.51 -17.76 17.52
C ARG A 4 10.13 -16.68 16.63
N THR A 5 9.67 -16.50 15.41
CA THR A 5 10.03 -15.33 14.61
C THR A 5 8.92 -14.34 14.78
N THR A 6 9.20 -13.24 15.47
CA THR A 6 8.50 -11.96 15.38
C THR A 6 7.78 -11.85 14.04
N GLU A 7 6.44 -11.72 14.04
CA GLU A 7 5.64 -11.48 12.84
C GLU A 7 6.06 -10.13 12.23
N HIS A 8 7.14 -10.13 11.45
CA HIS A 8 7.46 -9.02 10.58
C HIS A 8 6.39 -9.04 9.48
N ARG A 9 5.26 -8.37 9.73
CA ARG A 9 4.32 -8.02 8.66
C ARG A 9 5.12 -7.36 7.55
N ASP A 10 5.10 -7.98 6.38
CA ASP A 10 5.72 -7.40 5.21
C ASP A 10 4.73 -6.42 4.59
N ILE A 11 4.76 -5.19 5.10
CA ILE A 11 3.88 -4.09 4.62
C ILE A 11 4.03 -3.88 3.11
N THR A 12 5.22 -4.14 2.56
CA THR A 12 5.42 -4.06 1.11
C THR A 12 4.63 -5.13 0.39
N ALA A 13 4.70 -6.38 0.85
CA ALA A 13 3.94 -7.48 0.25
C ALA A 13 2.42 -7.30 0.39
N GLU A 14 1.95 -6.82 1.55
CA GLU A 14 0.52 -6.56 1.79
C GLU A 14 -0.01 -5.48 0.86
N VAL A 15 0.64 -4.31 0.81
CA VAL A 15 0.24 -3.22 -0.10
C VAL A 15 0.27 -3.66 -1.56
N ILE A 16 1.31 -4.38 -1.98
CA ILE A 16 1.40 -4.93 -3.33
C ILE A 16 0.23 -5.88 -3.62
N ALA A 17 -0.12 -6.76 -2.69
CA ALA A 17 -1.22 -7.69 -2.86
C ALA A 17 -2.57 -6.97 -2.98
N THR A 18 -2.81 -5.95 -2.15
CA THR A 18 -4.03 -5.13 -2.22
C THR A 18 -4.14 -4.42 -3.57
N VAL A 19 -3.07 -3.75 -4.00
CA VAL A 19 -3.01 -3.04 -5.29
C VAL A 19 -3.23 -4.02 -6.46
N ALA A 20 -2.55 -5.17 -6.44
CA ALA A 20 -2.68 -6.22 -7.45
C ALA A 20 -4.12 -6.73 -7.57
N GLY A 21 -4.79 -6.90 -6.43
CA GLY A 21 -6.21 -7.27 -6.36
C GLY A 21 -7.11 -6.25 -7.04
N MET A 22 -6.88 -4.95 -6.81
CA MET A 22 -7.67 -3.88 -7.43
C MET A 22 -7.48 -3.83 -8.96
N VAL A 23 -6.26 -4.02 -9.45
CA VAL A 23 -5.96 -4.02 -10.90
C VAL A 23 -6.18 -5.37 -11.59
N GLN A 24 -6.56 -6.40 -10.83
CA GLN A 24 -6.69 -7.79 -11.31
C GLN A 24 -5.41 -8.29 -12.00
N ARG A 25 -4.25 -7.98 -11.43
CA ARG A 25 -2.93 -8.45 -11.89
C ARG A 25 -2.27 -9.34 -10.85
N ASP A 26 -1.21 -10.01 -11.26
CA ASP A 26 -0.40 -10.78 -10.32
C ASP A 26 0.48 -9.82 -9.48
N PRO A 27 0.51 -9.95 -8.15
CA PRO A 27 1.41 -9.16 -7.30
C PRO A 27 2.89 -9.30 -7.67
N ALA A 28 3.29 -10.42 -8.29
CA ALA A 28 4.65 -10.61 -8.80
C ALA A 28 5.00 -9.74 -10.01
N GLU A 29 4.00 -9.18 -10.70
CA GLU A 29 4.19 -8.21 -11.79
C GLU A 29 4.36 -6.77 -11.27
N LEU A 30 4.02 -6.52 -10.01
CA LEU A 30 4.15 -5.21 -9.39
C LEU A 30 5.49 -5.10 -8.66
N SER A 31 6.04 -3.89 -8.67
CA SER A 31 7.27 -3.57 -7.98
C SER A 31 7.11 -2.26 -7.19
N PRO A 32 7.98 -1.98 -6.21
CA PRO A 32 8.01 -0.68 -5.53
C PRO A 32 8.24 0.51 -6.49
N GLU A 33 8.76 0.25 -7.69
CA GLU A 33 8.99 1.28 -8.72
C GLU A 33 7.77 1.52 -9.60
N THR A 34 6.75 0.66 -9.54
CA THR A 34 5.52 0.77 -10.33
C THR A 34 4.76 2.04 -9.95
N ARG A 35 4.45 2.87 -10.95
CA ARG A 35 3.80 4.17 -10.80
C ARG A 35 2.28 4.03 -10.84
N PHE A 36 1.58 4.58 -9.86
CA PHE A 36 0.12 4.46 -9.78
C PHE A 36 -0.57 5.12 -10.97
N PHE A 37 -0.24 6.38 -11.26
CA PHE A 37 -0.87 7.13 -12.35
C PHE A 37 -0.43 6.66 -13.74
N ASP A 38 0.85 6.34 -13.91
CA ASP A 38 1.41 6.05 -15.24
C ASP A 38 1.32 4.57 -15.64
N ASP A 39 1.54 3.63 -14.70
CA ASP A 39 1.56 2.18 -15.02
C ASP A 39 0.23 1.48 -14.69
N LEU A 40 -0.44 1.93 -13.63
CA LEU A 40 -1.71 1.34 -13.16
C LEU A 40 -2.93 2.15 -13.56
N TYR A 41 -2.75 3.34 -14.14
CA TYR A 41 -3.83 4.27 -14.50
C TYR A 41 -4.77 4.56 -13.32
N PHE A 42 -4.20 4.68 -12.11
CA PHE A 42 -4.95 5.06 -10.94
C PHE A 42 -5.35 6.52 -11.03
N ASP A 43 -6.64 6.77 -10.82
CA ASP A 43 -7.15 8.12 -10.61
C ASP A 43 -7.25 8.43 -9.11
N SER A 44 -7.57 9.68 -8.77
CA SER A 44 -7.78 10.10 -7.37
C SER A 44 -8.84 9.27 -6.64
N THR A 45 -9.85 8.76 -7.36
CA THR A 45 -10.87 7.88 -6.78
C THR A 45 -10.29 6.52 -6.41
N ASN A 46 -9.50 5.91 -7.30
CA ASN A 46 -8.88 4.60 -7.05
C ASN A 46 -7.92 4.66 -5.87
N VAL A 47 -7.23 5.80 -5.72
CA VAL A 47 -6.37 6.08 -4.55
C VAL A 47 -7.18 6.04 -3.25
N LEU A 48 -8.33 6.73 -3.20
CA LEU A 48 -9.20 6.70 -2.01
C LEU A 48 -9.73 5.30 -1.72
N GLU A 49 -10.14 4.55 -2.74
CA GLU A 49 -10.58 3.16 -2.59
C GLU A 49 -9.47 2.25 -2.05
N LEU A 50 -8.24 2.42 -2.55
CA LEU A 50 -7.08 1.66 -2.09
C LEU A 50 -6.80 1.94 -0.61
N LEU A 51 -6.86 3.20 -0.18
CA LEU A 51 -6.68 3.57 1.22
C LEU A 51 -7.74 2.91 2.10
N MET A 52 -9.02 3.04 1.76
CA MET A 52 -10.10 2.41 2.54
C MET A 52 -9.94 0.89 2.65
N GLN A 53 -9.46 0.24 1.58
CA GLN A 53 -9.20 -1.18 1.60
C GLN A 53 -8.01 -1.51 2.51
N LEU A 54 -6.91 -0.75 2.41
CA LEU A 54 -5.74 -0.91 3.28
C LEU A 54 -6.06 -0.63 4.75
N GLU A 55 -6.90 0.36 5.07
CA GLU A 55 -7.39 0.62 6.43
C GLU A 55 -8.08 -0.60 7.02
N THR A 56 -8.97 -1.21 6.23
CA THR A 56 -9.72 -2.41 6.62
C THR A 56 -8.81 -3.63 6.78
N GLU A 57 -7.87 -3.83 5.85
CA GLU A 57 -6.95 -4.97 5.87
C GLU A 57 -5.91 -4.88 6.99
N LEU A 58 -5.38 -3.68 7.24
CA LEU A 58 -4.32 -3.43 8.22
C LEU A 58 -4.85 -3.07 9.60
N GLY A 59 -6.13 -2.70 9.69
CA GLY A 59 -6.75 -2.20 10.92
C GLY A 59 -6.21 -0.83 11.34
N VAL A 60 -5.95 0.06 10.38
CA VAL A 60 -5.46 1.43 10.60
C VAL A 60 -6.45 2.45 10.06
N GLU A 61 -6.31 3.71 10.46
CA GLU A 61 -7.01 4.85 9.85
C GLU A 61 -5.96 5.76 9.22
N PHE A 62 -6.09 6.06 7.92
CA PHE A 62 -5.23 6.99 7.22
C PHE A 62 -5.87 8.38 7.20
N ASP A 63 -5.06 9.39 7.49
CA ASP A 63 -5.51 10.78 7.41
C ASP A 63 -5.26 11.33 5.99
N PRO A 64 -6.32 11.58 5.20
CA PRO A 64 -6.16 12.12 3.86
C PRO A 64 -5.57 13.53 3.83
N GLU A 65 -5.56 14.27 4.94
CA GLU A 65 -4.87 15.57 5.03
C GLU A 65 -3.35 15.42 5.07
N THR A 66 -2.84 14.26 5.52
CA THR A 66 -1.40 13.95 5.54
C THR A 66 -0.88 13.39 4.22
N LEU A 67 -1.79 13.08 3.30
CA LEU A 67 -1.44 12.49 2.01
C LEU A 67 -0.89 13.55 1.06
N GLU A 68 0.35 13.36 0.65
CA GLU A 68 0.97 14.18 -0.38
C GLU A 68 0.87 13.49 -1.76
N PRO A 69 0.83 14.27 -2.86
CA PRO A 69 0.88 13.69 -4.21
C PRO A 69 2.09 12.77 -4.45
N SER A 70 3.19 12.98 -3.72
CA SER A 70 4.38 12.12 -3.76
C SER A 70 4.17 10.74 -3.15
N ASP A 71 3.24 10.59 -2.21
CA ASP A 71 2.93 9.31 -1.57
C ASP A 71 2.22 8.35 -2.56
N PHE A 72 1.55 8.90 -3.57
CA PHE A 72 0.92 8.15 -4.65
C PHE A 72 1.71 8.17 -5.96
N GLU A 73 2.97 8.60 -5.96
CA GLU A 73 3.77 8.56 -7.18
C GLU A 73 4.01 7.11 -7.64
N LYS A 74 4.34 6.22 -6.69
CA LYS A 74 4.67 4.81 -6.93
C LYS A 74 4.35 3.95 -5.72
N VAL A 75 4.26 2.64 -5.92
CA VAL A 75 3.94 1.65 -4.88
C VAL A 75 4.86 1.79 -3.66
N GLY A 76 6.16 1.98 -3.88
CA GLY A 76 7.11 2.17 -2.78
C GLY A 76 6.81 3.38 -1.89
N SER A 77 6.36 4.50 -2.49
CA SER A 77 5.98 5.69 -1.73
C SER A 77 4.77 5.41 -0.83
N LEU A 78 3.78 4.70 -1.35
CA LEU A 78 2.60 4.31 -0.57
C LEU A 78 2.99 3.37 0.58
N VAL A 79 3.87 2.41 0.32
CA VAL A 79 4.38 1.51 1.37
C VAL A 79 5.03 2.29 2.51
N ASP A 80 5.84 3.31 2.18
CA ASP A 80 6.49 4.15 3.19
C ASP A 80 5.47 5.01 3.95
N TYR A 81 4.43 5.51 3.27
CA TYR A 81 3.30 6.18 3.93
C TYR A 81 2.58 5.25 4.92
N VAL A 82 2.23 4.03 4.48
CA VAL A 82 1.55 3.03 5.32
C VAL A 82 2.42 2.63 6.53
N ARG A 83 3.73 2.48 6.34
CA ARG A 83 4.68 2.22 7.44
C ARG A 83 4.66 3.34 8.47
N ARG A 84 4.70 4.60 8.03
CA ARG A 84 4.64 5.77 8.93
C ARG A 84 3.34 5.80 9.73
N ALA A 85 2.21 5.51 9.07
CA ALA A 85 0.92 5.44 9.75
C ALA A 85 0.89 4.33 10.82
N LEU A 86 1.47 3.16 10.51
CA LEU A 86 1.57 2.04 11.46
C LEU A 86 2.54 2.29 12.62
N GLU A 87 3.61 3.06 12.41
CA GLU A 87 4.54 3.47 13.46
C GLU A 87 3.96 4.55 14.39
N GLY A 88 2.99 5.33 13.89
CA GLY A 88 2.31 6.40 14.62
C GLY A 88 1.00 6.01 15.30
N ALA A 89 0.46 4.81 15.02
CA ALA A 89 -0.81 4.29 15.56
C ALA A 89 -0.69 3.59 16.92
#